data_AF-A0AAP5UY27-F1
#
_entry.id   AF-A0AAP5UY27-F1
#
_cell.length_a   1.000
_cell.length_b   1.000
_cell.length_c   1.000
_cell.angle_alpha   90.00
_cell.angle_beta   90.00
_cell.angle_gamma   90.00
#
_symmetry.space_group_name_H-M   'P 1'
#
loop_
_entity.id
_entity.type
_entity.pdbx_description
1 polymer ?
#
loop_
_entity_poly.entity_id
_entity_poly.type
_entity_poly.pdbx_seq_one_letter_code
_entity_poly.pdbx_strand_id
1 'polypeptide(L)'
;MKLRTVFGWLAIAVSAAMPLTVVNMISAYVDHGFAMAKFAGCEADALRLSQLYGDVRSLPADNAATLLSRHGLSSVEVLHQRLDVAQANFLLARTTAEEAGRRVWRNSAVGLLCVALSSWTAFSLATVWPRRRRTDSAVTA
;
A
#
# COMPACT_ATOMS: atom_id res chain seq x y z
N MET A 1 -12.37 -36.95 -15.46
CA MET A 1 -11.59 -35.96 -16.25
C MET A 1 -10.10 -36.23 -16.06
N LYS A 2 -9.29 -36.21 -17.12
CA LYS A 2 -7.84 -36.50 -17.01
C LYS A 2 -7.16 -35.37 -16.23
N LEU A 3 -6.32 -35.69 -15.23
CA LEU A 3 -5.56 -34.71 -14.44
C LEU A 3 -4.92 -33.61 -15.30
N ARG A 4 -4.41 -33.98 -16.48
CA ARG A 4 -3.81 -33.05 -17.47
C ARG A 4 -4.75 -31.93 -17.91
N THR A 5 -6.04 -32.20 -18.07
CA THR A 5 -7.00 -31.18 -18.49
C THR A 5 -7.20 -30.15 -17.39
N VAL A 6 -7.29 -30.60 -16.13
CA VAL A 6 -7.42 -29.73 -14.96
C VAL A 6 -6.19 -28.82 -14.81
N PHE A 7 -4.98 -29.37 -14.92
CA PHE A 7 -3.74 -28.58 -14.86
C PHE A 7 -3.63 -27.55 -16.00
N GLY A 8 -4.04 -27.91 -17.23
CA GLY A 8 -4.04 -26.98 -18.36
C GLY A 8 -4.99 -25.79 -18.15
N TRP A 9 -6.22 -26.06 -17.70
CA TRP A 9 -7.18 -25.01 -17.36
C TRP A 9 -6.70 -24.12 -16.20
N LEU A 10 -6.04 -24.71 -15.20
CA LEU A 10 -5.50 -23.97 -14.06
C LEU A 10 -4.37 -23.02 -14.48
N ALA A 11 -3.47 -23.45 -15.37
CA ALA A 11 -2.40 -22.60 -15.90
C ALA A 11 -2.95 -21.41 -16.71
N ILE A 12 -3.98 -21.64 -17.53
CA ILE A 12 -4.64 -20.58 -18.31
C ILE A 12 -5.31 -19.56 -17.37
N ALA A 13 -6.03 -20.03 -16.35
CA ALA A 13 -6.67 -19.16 -15.36
C ALA A 13 -5.65 -18.32 -14.59
N VAL A 14 -4.53 -18.91 -14.15
CA VAL A 14 -3.44 -18.18 -13.46
C VAL A 14 -2.78 -17.16 -14.39
N SER A 15 -2.55 -17.51 -15.66
CA SER A 15 -1.98 -16.59 -16.65
C SER A 15 -2.90 -15.40 -16.95
N ALA A 16 -4.22 -15.61 -16.96
CA ALA A 16 -5.19 -14.55 -17.15
C ALA A 16 -5.34 -13.65 -15.90
N ALA A 17 -5.20 -14.23 -14.70
CA ALA A 17 -5.31 -13.50 -13.44
C ALA A 17 -4.06 -12.65 -13.12
N MET A 18 -2.87 -13.07 -13.55
CA MET A 18 -1.60 -12.41 -13.21
C MET A 18 -1.56 -10.90 -13.56
N PRO A 19 -1.91 -10.47 -14.79
CA PRO A 19 -1.90 -9.05 -15.15
C PRO A 19 -2.82 -8.21 -14.27
N LEU A 20 -4.01 -8.74 -13.95
CA LEU A 20 -4.98 -8.08 -13.07
C LEU A 20 -4.45 -7.95 -11.63
N THR A 21 -3.78 -8.99 -11.13
CA THR A 21 -3.16 -8.92 -9.78
C THR A 21 -2.04 -7.89 -9.70
N VAL A 22 -1.22 -7.76 -10.75
CA VAL A 22 -0.13 -6.78 -10.80
C VAL A 22 -0.68 -5.35 -10.84
N VAL A 23 -1.67 -5.07 -11.69
CA VAL A 23 -2.31 -3.75 -11.77
C VAL A 23 -2.95 -3.37 -10.43
N ASN A 24 -3.66 -4.31 -9.79
CA ASN A 24 -4.28 -4.08 -8.49
C ASN A 24 -3.24 -3.86 -7.37
N MET A 25 -2.09 -4.54 -7.44
CA MET A 25 -0.98 -4.34 -6.51
C MET A 25 -0.34 -2.95 -6.68
N ILE A 26 -0.08 -2.53 -7.93
CA ILE A 26 0.47 -1.20 -8.23
C ILE A 26 -0.48 -0.11 -7.75
N SER A 27 -1.79 -0.22 -8.07
CA SER A 27 -2.79 0.74 -7.60
C SER A 27 -2.79 0.84 -6.08
N ALA A 28 -2.82 -0.30 -5.37
CA ALA A 28 -2.80 -0.29 -3.91
C ALA A 28 -1.52 0.33 -3.34
N TYR A 29 -0.37 0.11 -3.98
CA TYR A 29 0.90 0.69 -3.56
C TYR A 29 0.92 2.21 -3.74
N VAL A 30 0.42 2.70 -4.88
CA VAL A 30 0.26 4.13 -5.16
C VAL A 30 -0.70 4.77 -4.16
N ASP A 31 -1.87 4.16 -3.94
CA ASP A 31 -2.87 4.64 -2.98
C ASP A 31 -2.31 4.70 -1.56
N HIS A 32 -1.53 3.70 -1.15
CA HIS A 32 -0.84 3.68 0.14
C HIS A 32 0.23 4.77 0.23
N GLY A 33 1.00 4.99 -0.83
CA GLY A 33 1.97 6.08 -0.89
C GLY A 33 1.31 7.45 -0.70
N PHE A 34 0.20 7.70 -1.39
CA PHE A 34 -0.59 8.93 -1.23
C PHE A 34 -1.17 9.06 0.17
N ALA A 35 -1.70 7.97 0.74
CA ALA A 35 -2.24 7.98 2.10
C ALA A 35 -1.16 8.29 3.15
N MET A 36 0.03 7.69 3.01
CA MET A 36 1.17 7.95 3.90
C MET A 36 1.69 9.38 3.77
N ALA A 37 1.77 9.92 2.55
CA ALA A 37 2.16 11.30 2.33
C ALA A 37 1.16 12.28 2.96
N LYS A 38 -0.14 12.01 2.82
CA LYS A 38 -1.20 12.79 3.45
C LYS A 38 -1.13 12.71 4.98
N PHE A 39 -0.91 11.51 5.52
CA PHE A 39 -0.72 11.29 6.96
C PHE A 39 0.44 12.12 7.50
N ALA A 40 1.61 12.05 6.86
CA ALA A 40 2.78 12.83 7.28
C ALA A 40 2.54 14.35 7.20
N GLY A 41 1.83 14.82 6.18
CA GLY A 41 1.43 16.23 6.07
C GLY A 41 0.50 16.67 7.20
N CYS A 42 -0.54 15.89 7.47
CA CYS A 42 -1.48 16.19 8.56
C CYS A 42 -0.81 16.10 9.94
N GLU A 43 0.12 15.17 10.15
CA GLU A 43 0.90 15.06 11.38
C GLU A 43 1.75 16.32 11.61
N ALA A 44 2.49 16.75 10.59
CA ALA A 44 3.32 17.94 10.66
C ALA A 44 2.48 19.20 10.96
N ASP A 45 1.32 19.35 10.32
CA ASP A 45 0.41 20.47 10.55
C ASP A 45 -0.17 20.46 11.98
N ALA A 46 -0.62 19.30 12.47
CA ALA A 46 -1.14 19.16 13.83
C ALA A 46 -0.06 19.46 14.89
N LEU A 47 1.16 18.95 14.69
CA LEU A 47 2.29 19.23 15.57
C LEU A 47 2.64 20.72 15.58
N ARG A 48 2.76 21.34 14.40
CA ARG A 48 3.06 22.76 14.25
C ARG A 48 2.02 23.64 14.95
N LEU A 49 0.74 23.36 14.76
CA LEU A 49 -0.34 24.11 15.40
C LEU A 49 -0.37 23.88 16.92
N SER A 50 -0.06 22.67 17.39
CA SER A 50 0.00 22.37 18.82
C SER A 50 1.15 23.11 19.52
N GLN A 51 2.32 23.20 18.87
CA GLN A 51 3.46 23.97 19.34
C GLN A 51 3.11 25.46 19.40
N LEU A 52 2.53 25.98 18.32
CA LEU A 52 2.07 27.38 18.24
C LEU A 52 1.07 27.72 19.35
N TYR A 53 0.13 26.80 19.64
CA TYR A 53 -0.83 26.97 20.72
C TYR A 53 -0.16 26.97 22.11
N GLY A 54 0.82 26.09 22.32
CA GLY A 54 1.63 26.07 23.54
C GLY A 54 2.40 27.38 23.75
N ASP A 55 3.07 27.87 22.71
CA ASP A 55 3.83 29.11 22.73
C ASP A 55 2.93 30.30 23.06
N VAL A 56 1.80 30.44 22.36
CA VAL A 56 0.81 31.50 22.58
C VAL A 56 0.27 31.48 24.01
N ARG A 57 0.06 30.30 24.61
CA ARG A 57 -0.43 30.16 25.99
C ARG A 57 0.63 30.50 27.05
N SER A 58 1.91 30.34 26.72
CA SER A 58 3.03 30.64 27.62
C SER A 58 3.45 32.11 27.64
N LEU A 59 3.02 32.88 26.63
CA LEU A 59 3.44 34.27 26.43
C LEU A 59 2.46 35.28 27.04
N PRO A 60 2.95 36.49 27.40
CA PRO A 60 2.09 37.63 27.70
C PRO A 60 1.19 37.98 26.49
N ALA A 61 0.00 38.55 26.74
CA ALA A 61 -1.01 38.82 25.72
C ALA A 61 -0.49 39.63 24.50
N ASP A 62 0.35 40.64 24.73
CA ASP A 62 0.92 41.48 23.67
C ASP A 62 1.86 40.69 22.73
N ASN A 63 2.67 39.80 23.33
CA ASN A 63 3.60 38.94 22.59
C ASN A 63 2.84 37.83 21.85
N ALA A 64 1.80 37.27 22.48
CA ALA A 64 0.92 36.29 21.88
C ALA A 64 0.18 36.83 20.64
N ALA A 65 -0.37 38.06 20.72
CA ALA A 65 -1.03 38.72 19.59
C ALA A 65 -0.06 38.98 18.41
N THR A 66 1.17 39.38 18.73
CA THR A 66 2.23 39.59 17.73
C THR A 66 2.61 38.26 17.05
N LEU A 67 2.67 37.16 17.81
CA LEU A 67 3.01 35.85 17.29
C LEU A 67 1.88 35.25 16.43
N LEU A 68 0.62 35.42 16.83
CA LEU A 68 -0.55 35.02 16.04
C LEU A 68 -0.62 35.76 14.70
N SER A 69 -0.39 37.08 14.70
CA SER A 69 -0.43 37.89 13.47
C SER A 69 0.66 37.48 12.47
N ARG A 70 1.86 37.10 12.93
CA ARG A 70 2.92 36.52 12.08
C ARG A 70 2.50 35.21 11.42
N HIS A 71 1.59 34.48 12.05
CA HIS A 71 1.00 33.24 11.51
C HIS A 71 -0.33 33.46 10.77
N GLY A 72 -0.74 34.72 10.53
CA GLY A 72 -1.97 35.05 9.81
C GLY A 72 -3.24 34.71 10.58
N LEU A 73 -3.16 34.60 11.91
CA LEU A 73 -4.27 34.27 12.79
C LEU A 73 -4.79 35.52 13.47
N SER A 74 -6.12 35.71 13.47
CA SER A 74 -6.76 36.87 14.08
C SER A 74 -6.95 36.73 15.59
N SER A 75 -7.00 35.51 16.12
CA SER A 75 -7.19 35.25 17.55
C SER A 75 -6.73 33.85 17.97
N VAL A 76 -6.62 33.65 19.29
CA VAL A 76 -6.39 32.33 19.90
C VAL A 76 -7.55 31.36 19.60
N GLU A 77 -8.78 31.87 19.50
CA GLU A 77 -9.96 31.07 19.19
C GLU A 77 -9.85 30.44 17.80
N VAL A 78 -9.39 31.22 16.81
CA VAL A 78 -9.16 30.72 15.45
C VAL A 78 -8.02 29.70 15.43
N LEU A 79 -6.98 29.89 16.25
CA LEU A 79 -5.92 28.91 16.40
C LEU A 79 -6.45 27.60 16.99
N HIS A 80 -7.30 27.67 18.03
CA HIS A 80 -7.91 26.51 18.65
C HIS A 80 -8.80 25.74 17.66
N GLN A 81 -9.65 26.45 16.92
CA GLN A 81 -10.48 25.84 15.88
C GLN A 81 -9.64 25.15 14.79
N ARG A 82 -8.53 25.77 14.36
CA ARG A 82 -7.62 25.15 13.38
C ARG A 82 -6.89 23.93 13.95
N LEU A 83 -6.54 23.97 15.24
CA LEU A 83 -5.95 22.82 15.92
C LEU A 83 -6.91 21.64 15.94
N ASP A 84 -8.18 21.86 16.28
CA ASP A 84 -9.20 20.80 16.31
C ASP A 84 -9.40 20.18 14.93
N VAL A 85 -9.48 21.01 13.88
CA VAL A 85 -9.58 20.54 12.49
C VAL A 85 -8.34 19.76 12.08
N ALA A 86 -7.14 20.22 12.43
CA ALA A 86 -5.90 19.53 12.12
C ALA A 86 -5.80 18.17 12.83
N GLN A 87 -6.22 18.09 14.09
CA GLN A 87 -6.27 16.84 14.85
C GLN A 87 -7.29 15.86 14.27
N ALA A 88 -8.49 16.33 13.90
CA ALA A 88 -9.49 15.51 13.25
C ALA A 88 -8.97 14.95 11.90
N ASN A 89 -8.33 15.80 11.10
CA ASN A 89 -7.73 15.40 9.83
C ASN A 89 -6.58 14.40 10.02
N PHE A 90 -5.75 14.56 11.07
CA PHE A 90 -4.70 13.62 11.41
C PHE A 90 -5.27 12.24 11.77
N LEU A 91 -6.30 12.19 12.61
CA LEU A 91 -6.95 10.92 12.96
C LEU A 91 -7.55 10.23 11.73
N LEU A 92 -8.20 10.98 10.85
CA LEU A 92 -8.74 10.46 9.59
C LEU A 92 -7.63 10.00 8.62
N ALA A 93 -6.54 10.76 8.52
CA ALA A 93 -5.40 10.38 7.69
C ALA A 93 -4.71 9.11 8.22
N ARG A 94 -4.68 8.93 9.54
CA ARG A 94 -4.14 7.71 10.17
C ARG A 94 -4.96 6.48 9.80
N THR A 95 -6.27 6.53 9.97
CA THR A 95 -7.13 5.37 9.67
C THR A 95 -7.10 5.02 8.19
N THR A 96 -7.05 6.02 7.31
CA THR A 96 -6.92 5.78 5.87
C THR A 96 -5.57 5.20 5.48
N ALA A 97 -4.46 5.64 6.10
CA ALA A 97 -3.14 5.03 5.91
C ALA A 97 -3.10 3.56 6.39
N GLU A 98 -3.67 3.26 7.55
CA GLU A 98 -3.77 1.88 8.06
C GLU A 98 -4.61 0.98 7.15
N GLU A 99 -5.74 1.48 6.64
CA GLU A 99 -6.56 0.76 5.67
C GLU A 99 -5.85 0.51 4.35
N ALA A 100 -5.15 1.52 3.82
CA ALA A 100 -4.37 1.37 2.60
C ALA A 100 -3.23 0.36 2.79
N GLY A 101 -2.59 0.35 3.96
CA GLY A 101 -1.54 -0.62 4.32
C GLY A 101 -2.09 -2.06 4.33
N ARG A 102 -3.28 -2.26 4.92
CA ARG A 102 -3.98 -3.56 4.88
C ARG A 102 -4.29 -4.00 3.44
N ARG A 103 -4.68 -3.09 2.56
CA ARG A 103 -4.94 -3.40 1.13
C ARG A 103 -3.67 -3.83 0.41
N VAL A 104 -2.55 -3.11 0.62
CA VAL A 104 -1.24 -3.49 0.05
C VAL A 104 -0.83 -4.87 0.53
N TRP A 105 -0.95 -5.15 1.83
CA TRP A 105 -0.63 -6.46 2.39
C TRP A 105 -1.46 -7.58 1.75
N ARG A 106 -2.79 -7.38 1.64
CA ARG A 106 -3.68 -8.37 1.02
C ARG A 106 -3.36 -8.60 -0.45
N ASN A 107 -3.11 -7.54 -1.22
CA ASN A 107 -2.79 -7.65 -2.65
C ASN A 107 -1.42 -8.32 -2.85
N SER A 108 -0.44 -8.03 -1.99
CA SER A 108 0.89 -8.66 -2.02
C SER A 108 0.81 -10.16 -1.67
N ALA A 109 -0.01 -10.54 -0.68
CA ALA A 109 -0.24 -11.93 -0.32
C ALA A 109 -0.86 -12.72 -1.49
N VAL A 110 -1.84 -12.15 -2.19
CA VAL A 110 -2.44 -12.78 -3.38
C VAL A 110 -1.41 -12.94 -4.51
N GLY A 111 -0.58 -11.92 -4.75
CA GLY A 111 0.50 -11.98 -5.74
C GLY A 111 1.50 -13.11 -5.43
N LEU A 112 1.95 -13.22 -4.17
CA LEU A 112 2.85 -14.28 -3.72
C LEU A 112 2.23 -15.67 -3.87
N LEU A 113 0.94 -15.83 -3.53
CA LEU A 113 0.22 -17.10 -3.73
C LEU A 113 0.15 -17.48 -5.21
N CYS A 114 -0.08 -16.53 -6.11
CA CYS A 114 -0.07 -16.79 -7.55
C CYS A 114 1.29 -17.28 -8.04
N VAL A 115 2.39 -16.66 -7.57
CA VAL A 115 3.76 -17.08 -7.91
C VAL A 115 4.10 -18.46 -7.34
N ALA A 116 3.65 -18.76 -6.11
CA ALA A 116 3.85 -20.07 -5.50
C ALA A 116 3.11 -21.18 -6.28
N LEU A 117 1.86 -20.93 -6.67
CA LEU A 117 1.05 -21.87 -7.46
C LEU A 117 1.63 -22.08 -8.86
N SER A 118 2.07 -21.02 -9.54
CA SER A 118 2.72 -21.14 -10.86
C SER A 118 4.04 -21.91 -10.78
N SER A 119 4.86 -21.66 -9.75
CA SER A 119 6.10 -22.40 -9.51
C SER A 119 5.85 -23.88 -9.21
N TRP A 120 4.83 -24.18 -8.40
CA TRP A 120 4.43 -25.56 -8.08
C TRP A 120 3.95 -26.32 -9.33
N THR A 121 3.13 -25.69 -10.16
CA THR A 121 2.66 -26.32 -11.42
C THR A 121 3.81 -26.56 -12.40
N ALA A 122 4.75 -25.63 -12.52
CA ALA A 122 5.96 -25.81 -13.33
C ALA A 122 6.82 -26.97 -12.81
N PHE A 123 7.04 -27.05 -11.50
CA PHE A 123 7.79 -28.14 -10.87
C PHE A 123 7.10 -29.50 -11.04
N SER A 124 5.78 -29.54 -10.88
CA SER A 124 4.98 -30.75 -11.07
C SER A 124 5.03 -31.23 -12.53
N LEU A 125 5.02 -30.32 -13.50
CA LEU A 125 5.20 -30.67 -14.90
C LEU A 125 6.61 -31.18 -15.20
N ALA A 126 7.64 -30.57 -14.61
CA ALA A 126 9.03 -31.01 -14.79
C ALA A 126 9.31 -32.39 -14.19
N THR A 127 8.70 -32.72 -13.05
CA THR A 127 8.88 -34.02 -12.38
C THR A 127 8.06 -35.14 -13.04
N VAL A 128 6.88 -34.84 -13.58
CA VAL A 128 6.00 -35.84 -14.23
C VAL A 128 6.37 -36.09 -15.70
N TRP A 129 7.24 -35.28 -16.30
CA TRP A 129 7.73 -35.50 -17.66
C TRP A 129 9.09 -36.22 -17.65
N PRO A 130 9.14 -37.56 -17.63
CA PRO A 130 10.39 -38.26 -17.90
C PRO A 130 10.84 -37.85 -19.29
N ARG A 131 12.03 -37.25 -19.34
CA ARG A 131 12.81 -36.91 -20.52
C ARG A 131 12.64 -38.03 -21.54
N ARG A 132 11.91 -37.78 -22.64
CA ARG A 132 11.83 -38.72 -23.77
C ARG A 132 13.27 -38.84 -24.27
N ARG A 133 13.98 -39.90 -23.86
CA ARG A 133 15.30 -40.22 -24.40
C ARG A 133 15.08 -40.30 -25.90
N ARG A 134 15.70 -39.36 -26.62
CA ARG A 134 15.95 -39.50 -28.05
C ARG A 134 16.81 -40.76 -28.14
N THR A 135 16.17 -41.89 -28.39
CA THR A 135 16.88 -43.09 -28.84
C THR A 135 17.42 -42.73 -30.21
N ASP A 136 18.68 -42.30 -30.21
CA ASP A 136 19.53 -42.47 -31.37
C ASP A 136 19.56 -43.97 -31.68
N SER A 137 18.73 -44.39 -32.62
CA SER A 137 18.97 -45.60 -33.38
C SER A 137 19.67 -45.18 -34.67
N ALA A 138 20.97 -44.95 -34.53
CA ALA A 138 21.89 -45.47 -35.52
C ALA A 138 21.71 -47.01 -35.59
N VAL A 139 22.03 -47.58 -36.76
CA VAL A 139 22.02 -49.01 -37.12
C VAL A 139 20.68 -49.51 -37.67
N THR A 140 20.53 -49.45 -39.00
CA THR A 140 20.51 -50.63 -39.89
C THR A 140 20.74 -50.18 -41.32
N ALA A 141 21.97 -50.34 -41.82
CA ALA A 141 22.31 -50.51 -43.23
C ALA A 141 23.55 -51.42 -43.28
#